data_AF-A0A7K4B250-F1
#
_entry.id   AF-A0A7K4B250-F1
#
_cell.length_a   1.000
_cell.length_b   1.000
_cell.length_c   1.000
_cell.angle_alpha   90.00
_cell.angle_beta   90.00
_cell.angle_gamma   90.00
#
_symmetry.space_group_name_H-M   'P 1'
#
loop_
_entity.id
_entity.type
_entity.pdbx_description
1 polymer ?
#
loop_
_entity_poly.entity_id
_entity_poly.type
_entity_poly.pdbx_seq_one_letter_code
_entity_poly.pdbx_strand_id
1 'polypeptide(L)'
;MALILVLTLMCVHPCLGEDTSISGNHTVNDTEFLFMMNQYWIPDLYEIKGRIDGSVTYDIPDVLNLSVDYANIRLKKNLNETNLYNVSQDLSYLREAYNRSVSSELIHLNQIPYLNRTDPLYPVRVSGITARLSLHGAWLEYQVMQRYLVHNRTFPDIATVPANEFYAIMANLT
;
A
#
# COMPACT_ATOMS: atom_id res chain seq x y z
N MET A 1 -17.40 -45.01 20.45
CA MET A 1 -18.19 -43.80 20.10
C MET A 1 -17.90 -42.72 21.13
N ALA A 2 -17.97 -41.46 20.68
CA ALA A 2 -17.43 -40.21 21.25
C ALA A 2 -15.90 -40.14 21.16
N LEU A 3 -15.22 -39.46 20.23
CA LEU A 3 -15.47 -38.24 19.43
C LEU A 3 -15.84 -36.99 20.23
N ILE A 4 -14.97 -35.99 20.09
CA ILE A 4 -15.11 -34.54 20.33
C ILE A 4 -14.65 -34.02 21.71
N LEU A 5 -13.52 -33.32 21.75
CA LEU A 5 -13.39 -31.85 21.92
C LEU A 5 -11.92 -31.54 22.32
N VAL A 6 -10.99 -31.36 21.38
CA VAL A 6 -10.57 -30.09 20.76
C VAL A 6 -9.76 -29.17 21.72
N LEU A 7 -8.76 -28.53 21.12
CA LEU A 7 -8.05 -27.32 21.53
C LEU A 7 -6.72 -27.48 22.27
N THR A 8 -5.68 -27.62 21.45
CA THR A 8 -4.62 -26.60 21.36
C THR A 8 -4.07 -26.09 22.70
N LEU A 9 -3.18 -26.88 23.31
CA LEU A 9 -2.09 -26.27 24.07
C LEU A 9 -1.06 -25.75 23.04
N MET A 10 -1.41 -24.66 22.37
CA MET A 10 -0.45 -23.82 21.68
C MET A 10 0.44 -23.24 22.78
N CYS A 11 1.60 -23.87 22.98
CA CYS A 11 2.70 -23.22 23.68
C CYS A 11 3.06 -21.97 22.87
N VAL A 12 2.45 -20.85 23.23
CA VAL A 12 2.84 -19.51 22.82
C VAL A 12 4.24 -19.30 23.39
N HIS A 13 5.25 -19.76 22.67
CA HIS A 13 6.58 -19.23 22.86
C HIS A 13 6.49 -17.77 22.42
N PRO A 14 6.84 -16.80 23.28
CA PRO A 14 7.13 -15.46 22.78
C PRO A 14 8.25 -15.66 21.76
N CYS A 15 7.92 -15.45 20.49
CA CYS A 15 8.88 -15.37 19.41
C CYS A 15 9.80 -14.19 19.71
N LEU A 16 10.86 -14.47 20.49
CA LEU A 16 12.09 -13.69 20.50
C LEU A 16 12.47 -13.55 19.04
N GLY A 17 12.44 -12.31 18.54
CA GLY A 17 12.89 -12.02 17.20
C GLY A 17 14.37 -12.40 17.11
N GLU A 18 14.64 -13.59 16.57
CA GLU A 18 15.85 -13.75 15.79
C GLU A 18 15.74 -12.69 14.70
N ASP A 19 16.68 -11.75 14.70
CA ASP A 19 16.98 -10.93 13.53
C ASP A 19 17.07 -11.88 12.35
N THR A 20 16.01 -11.89 11.55
CA THR A 20 15.87 -12.76 10.40
C THR A 20 17.04 -12.43 9.49
N SER A 21 18.03 -13.32 9.47
CA SER A 21 19.18 -13.23 8.60
C SER A 21 18.66 -13.09 7.18
N ILE A 22 18.78 -11.88 6.63
CA ILE A 22 18.43 -11.58 5.24
C ILE A 22 19.39 -12.42 4.39
N SER A 23 18.94 -13.58 3.92
CA SER A 23 19.79 -14.50 3.16
C SER A 23 19.81 -14.07 1.69
N GLY A 24 20.79 -13.24 1.34
CA GLY A 24 21.08 -12.81 -0.02
C GLY A 24 22.21 -11.77 -0.04
N ASN A 25 22.94 -11.67 -1.15
CA ASN A 25 23.93 -10.59 -1.36
C ASN A 25 23.20 -9.25 -1.60
N HIS A 26 22.59 -8.70 -0.55
CA HIS A 26 21.91 -7.42 -0.62
C HIS A 26 22.89 -6.26 -0.42
N THR A 27 22.67 -5.20 -1.18
CA THR A 27 23.50 -3.99 -1.18
C THR A 27 22.85 -2.90 -0.33
N VAL A 28 23.59 -1.82 -0.06
CA VAL A 28 23.03 -0.62 0.60
C VAL A 28 21.85 -0.05 -0.19
N ASN A 29 21.89 -0.13 -1.52
CA ASN A 29 20.79 0.31 -2.39
C ASN A 29 19.51 -0.51 -2.17
N ASP A 30 19.63 -1.81 -1.84
CA ASP A 30 18.46 -2.65 -1.55
C ASP A 30 17.76 -2.21 -0.27
N THR A 31 18.54 -1.87 0.76
CA THR A 31 18.01 -1.34 2.03
C THR A 31 17.34 0.02 1.85
N GLU A 32 17.98 0.93 1.11
CA GLU A 32 17.39 2.24 0.79
C GLU A 32 16.12 2.10 -0.06
N PHE A 33 16.12 1.18 -1.01
CA PHE A 33 14.95 0.88 -1.83
C PHE A 33 13.79 0.33 -0.99
N LEU A 34 14.05 -0.64 -0.10
CA LEU A 34 13.03 -1.19 0.79
C LEU A 34 12.47 -0.15 1.75
N PHE A 35 13.33 0.72 2.28
CA PHE A 35 12.91 1.84 3.13
C PHE A 35 12.00 2.81 2.37
N MET A 36 12.37 3.15 1.13
CA MET A 36 11.54 3.98 0.25
C MET A 36 10.18 3.32 -0.04
N MET A 37 10.16 2.02 -0.35
CA MET A 37 8.92 1.30 -0.65
C MET A 37 7.97 1.19 0.55
N ASN A 38 8.49 1.14 1.78
CA ASN A 38 7.67 1.09 2.99
C ASN A 38 7.10 2.49 3.35
N GLN A 39 7.93 3.54 3.28
CA GLN A 39 7.50 4.87 3.73
C GLN A 39 6.62 5.64 2.73
N TYR A 40 6.74 5.38 1.43
CA TYR A 40 6.25 6.34 0.44
C TYR A 40 5.10 5.82 -0.42
N TRP A 41 4.65 4.60 -0.19
CA TRP A 41 3.70 3.93 -1.07
C TRP A 41 2.24 4.10 -0.65
N ILE A 42 2.01 4.39 0.63
CA ILE A 42 0.75 4.90 1.14
C ILE A 42 0.98 6.41 1.22
N PRO A 43 0.44 7.24 0.30
CA PRO A 43 0.35 8.68 0.53
C PRO A 43 -0.32 8.92 1.88
N ASP A 44 -0.36 10.15 2.39
CA ASP A 44 -1.03 10.45 3.67
C ASP A 44 -2.58 10.36 3.54
N LEU A 45 -3.04 9.16 3.18
CA LEU A 45 -4.42 8.72 3.01
C LEU A 45 -5.11 8.66 4.37
N TYR A 46 -4.32 8.54 5.44
CA TYR A 46 -4.78 8.70 6.81
C TYR A 46 -5.20 10.14 7.08
N GLU A 47 -4.46 11.12 6.57
CA GLU A 47 -4.86 12.53 6.66
C GLU A 47 -6.08 12.83 5.78
N ILE A 48 -6.11 12.35 4.53
CA ILE A 48 -7.27 12.53 3.63
C ILE A 48 -8.54 11.88 4.19
N LYS A 49 -8.45 10.60 4.61
CA LYS A 49 -9.57 9.88 5.25
C LYS A 49 -9.95 10.52 6.57
N GLY A 50 -8.97 10.88 7.38
CA GLY A 50 -9.16 11.45 8.72
C GLY A 50 -9.89 12.81 8.69
N ARG A 51 -9.65 13.61 7.66
CA ARG A 51 -10.40 14.86 7.43
C ARG A 51 -11.85 14.59 7.05
N ILE A 52 -12.10 13.51 6.31
CA ILE A 52 -13.42 13.18 5.78
C ILE A 52 -14.31 12.47 6.80
N ASP A 53 -13.73 11.61 7.64
CA ASP A 53 -14.45 10.97 8.75
C ASP A 53 -14.55 11.87 10.00
N GLY A 54 -14.00 13.09 9.93
CA GLY A 54 -14.03 14.09 10.99
C GLY A 54 -13.10 13.81 12.16
N SER A 55 -12.22 12.79 12.06
CA SER A 55 -11.20 12.50 13.09
C SER A 55 -10.04 13.51 13.08
N VAL A 56 -9.85 14.26 11.99
CA VAL A 56 -8.96 15.41 11.88
C VAL A 56 -9.81 16.68 11.84
N THR A 57 -9.79 17.44 12.93
CA THR A 57 -10.79 18.48 13.25
C THR A 57 -10.61 19.81 12.52
N TYR A 58 -9.50 20.04 11.82
CA TYR A 58 -9.26 21.27 11.06
C TYR A 58 -9.61 21.06 9.58
N ASP A 59 -10.91 21.08 9.25
CA ASP A 59 -11.38 20.96 7.87
C ASP A 59 -11.28 22.30 7.13
N ILE A 60 -10.17 22.51 6.45
CA ILE A 60 -9.98 23.61 5.52
C ILE A 60 -9.96 23.00 4.11
N PRO A 61 -10.88 23.39 3.20
CA PRO A 61 -10.93 22.87 1.84
C PRO A 61 -9.60 22.86 1.09
N ASP A 62 -8.78 23.87 1.32
CA ASP A 62 -7.44 24.00 0.75
C ASP A 62 -6.49 22.91 1.23
N VAL A 63 -6.64 22.44 2.47
CA VAL A 63 -5.75 21.42 3.03
C VAL A 63 -6.05 20.03 2.45
N LEU A 64 -7.30 19.69 2.18
CA LEU A 64 -7.62 18.46 1.43
C LEU A 64 -7.02 18.49 0.02
N ASN A 65 -7.15 19.62 -0.67
CA ASN A 65 -6.58 19.77 -2.01
C ASN A 65 -5.04 19.69 -1.96
N LEU A 66 -4.42 20.30 -0.96
CA LEU A 66 -2.97 20.19 -0.71
C LEU A 66 -2.54 18.76 -0.41
N SER A 67 -3.31 17.98 0.37
CA SER A 67 -3.01 16.56 0.63
C SER A 67 -3.12 15.73 -0.67
N VAL A 68 -4.10 16.02 -1.52
CA VAL A 68 -4.23 15.40 -2.86
C VAL A 68 -3.05 15.75 -3.76
N ASP A 69 -2.66 17.02 -3.83
CA ASP A 69 -1.51 17.48 -4.61
C ASP A 69 -0.19 16.87 -4.12
N TYR A 70 0.00 16.81 -2.80
CA TYR A 70 1.15 16.18 -2.17
C TYR A 70 1.23 14.69 -2.54
N ALA A 71 0.12 13.97 -2.43
CA ALA A 71 0.03 12.56 -2.81
C ALA A 71 0.37 12.36 -4.30
N ASN A 72 -0.14 13.22 -5.18
CA ASN A 72 0.14 13.17 -6.62
C ASN A 72 1.63 13.39 -6.93
N ILE A 73 2.24 14.43 -6.35
CA ILE A 73 3.68 14.71 -6.47
C ILE A 73 4.49 13.51 -5.97
N ARG A 74 4.12 12.94 -4.81
CA ARG A 74 4.85 11.83 -4.20
C ARG A 74 4.81 10.57 -5.06
N LEU A 75 3.64 10.17 -5.54
CA LEU A 75 3.49 8.97 -6.39
C LEU A 75 4.33 9.09 -7.67
N LYS A 76 4.29 10.26 -8.32
CA LYS A 76 5.11 10.54 -9.51
C LYS A 76 6.61 10.56 -9.21
N LYS A 77 7.02 11.15 -8.09
CA LYS A 77 8.43 11.19 -7.67
C LYS A 77 8.96 9.79 -7.44
N ASN A 78 8.22 8.98 -6.68
CA ASN A 78 8.57 7.58 -6.43
C ASN A 78 8.65 6.76 -7.73
N LEU A 79 7.81 7.04 -8.74
CA LEU A 79 7.88 6.37 -10.05
C LEU A 79 9.23 6.59 -10.73
N ASN A 80 9.78 7.79 -10.60
CA ASN A 80 11.10 8.09 -11.12
C ASN A 80 12.19 7.48 -10.23
N GLU A 81 12.10 7.65 -8.91
CA GLU A 81 13.11 7.17 -7.96
C GLU A 81 13.27 5.65 -7.95
N THR A 82 12.17 4.89 -8.00
CA THR A 82 12.20 3.42 -8.05
C THR A 82 12.97 2.86 -9.26
N ASN A 83 13.01 3.59 -10.37
CA ASN A 83 13.78 3.23 -11.56
C ASN A 83 15.26 3.59 -11.46
N LEU A 84 15.65 4.50 -10.56
CA LEU A 84 17.03 4.93 -10.37
C LEU A 84 17.84 3.97 -9.48
N TYR A 85 17.18 3.23 -8.59
CA TYR A 85 17.86 2.26 -7.73
C TYR A 85 18.34 1.04 -8.53
N ASN A 86 19.64 0.80 -8.52
CA ASN A 86 20.20 -0.47 -8.96
C ASN A 86 20.16 -1.45 -7.78
N VAL A 87 19.21 -2.39 -7.82
CA VAL A 87 18.93 -3.36 -6.75
C VAL A 87 19.38 -4.76 -7.16
N SER A 88 19.65 -5.60 -6.15
CA SER A 88 20.10 -6.99 -6.35
C SER A 88 19.01 -7.91 -6.93
N GLN A 89 17.74 -7.61 -6.67
CA GLN A 89 16.60 -8.40 -7.14
C GLN A 89 16.07 -7.89 -8.48
N ASP A 90 15.64 -8.78 -9.37
CA ASP A 90 14.90 -8.37 -10.55
C ASP A 90 13.48 -7.92 -10.15
N LEU A 91 13.27 -6.60 -10.18
CA LEU A 91 12.00 -5.95 -9.87
C LEU A 91 11.34 -5.35 -11.12
N SER A 92 11.77 -5.69 -12.33
CA SER A 92 11.24 -5.13 -13.60
C SER A 92 9.71 -5.22 -13.67
N TYR A 93 9.16 -6.41 -13.41
CA TYR A 93 7.73 -6.65 -13.34
C TYR A 93 7.01 -5.80 -12.27
N LEU A 94 7.62 -5.64 -11.09
CA LEU A 94 7.03 -4.85 -10.00
C LEU A 94 7.08 -3.34 -10.30
N ARG A 95 8.10 -2.87 -11.02
CA ARG A 95 8.17 -1.49 -11.53
C ARG A 95 7.08 -1.22 -12.56
N GLU A 96 6.82 -2.16 -13.47
CA GLU A 96 5.71 -2.07 -14.43
C GLU A 96 4.35 -2.05 -13.72
N ALA A 97 4.17 -2.95 -12.75
CA ALA A 97 2.98 -2.98 -11.91
C ALA A 97 2.79 -1.65 -11.16
N TYR A 98 3.87 -1.09 -10.62
CA TYR A 98 3.81 0.21 -9.97
C TYR A 98 3.35 1.31 -10.92
N ASN A 99 3.97 1.39 -12.09
CA ASN A 99 3.61 2.36 -13.12
C ASN A 99 2.13 2.26 -13.52
N ARG A 100 1.64 1.03 -13.71
CA ARG A 100 0.23 0.77 -14.01
C ARG A 100 -0.69 1.23 -12.90
N SER A 101 -0.36 0.92 -11.64
CA SER A 101 -1.15 1.32 -10.47
C SER A 101 -1.22 2.84 -10.33
N VAL A 102 -0.07 3.53 -10.41
CA VAL A 102 -0.01 5.00 -10.33
C VAL A 102 -0.79 5.65 -11.46
N SER A 103 -0.62 5.17 -12.70
CA SER A 103 -1.31 5.72 -13.86
C SER A 103 -2.84 5.58 -13.78
N SER A 104 -3.32 4.46 -13.23
CA SER A 104 -4.75 4.21 -12.97
C SER A 104 -5.29 5.12 -11.86
N GLU A 105 -4.66 5.10 -10.69
CA GLU A 105 -5.23 5.72 -9.50
C GLU A 105 -5.06 7.24 -9.45
N LEU A 106 -4.05 7.81 -10.14
CA LEU A 106 -3.89 9.26 -10.22
C LEU A 106 -5.11 9.94 -10.85
N ILE A 107 -5.78 9.30 -11.81
CA ILE A 107 -6.99 9.85 -12.42
C ILE A 107 -8.08 10.01 -11.37
N HIS A 108 -8.28 8.99 -10.53
CA HIS A 108 -9.28 9.00 -9.46
C HIS A 108 -8.91 9.97 -8.33
N LEU A 109 -7.64 9.99 -7.92
CA LEU A 109 -7.14 10.91 -6.90
C LEU A 109 -7.38 12.38 -7.32
N ASN A 110 -7.10 12.71 -8.58
CA ASN A 110 -7.29 14.06 -9.12
C ASN A 110 -8.76 14.46 -9.30
N GLN A 111 -9.70 13.52 -9.19
CA GLN A 111 -11.13 13.86 -9.20
C GLN A 111 -11.62 14.39 -7.86
N ILE A 112 -10.96 14.05 -6.74
CA ILE A 112 -11.38 14.39 -5.37
C ILE A 112 -11.69 15.89 -5.20
N PRO A 113 -10.83 16.83 -5.66
CA PRO A 113 -11.11 18.27 -5.52
C PRO A 113 -12.36 18.75 -6.25
N TYR A 114 -12.78 18.03 -7.30
CA TYR A 114 -13.92 18.38 -8.16
C TYR A 114 -15.22 17.68 -7.76
N LEU A 115 -15.18 16.73 -6.81
CA LEU A 115 -16.38 16.07 -6.32
C LEU A 115 -17.26 17.06 -5.54
N ASN A 116 -18.57 16.95 -5.71
CA ASN A 116 -19.52 17.77 -4.96
C ASN A 116 -19.50 17.39 -3.47
N ARG A 117 -19.00 18.28 -2.62
CA ARG A 117 -18.88 18.07 -1.17
C ARG A 117 -20.21 18.01 -0.43
N THR A 118 -21.28 18.55 -1.04
CA THR A 118 -22.63 18.51 -0.46
C THR A 118 -23.36 17.20 -0.76
N ASP A 119 -22.80 16.35 -1.63
CA ASP A 119 -23.32 15.02 -1.91
C ASP A 119 -23.15 14.13 -0.66
N PRO A 120 -24.21 13.51 -0.12
CA PRO A 120 -24.11 12.57 1.00
C PRO A 120 -23.17 11.40 0.74
N LEU A 121 -22.91 11.05 -0.53
CA LEU A 121 -21.98 10.00 -0.93
C LEU A 121 -20.53 10.48 -1.04
N TYR A 122 -20.26 11.78 -0.88
CA TYR A 122 -18.90 12.34 -0.99
C TYR A 122 -17.89 11.61 -0.07
N PRO A 123 -18.17 11.40 1.23
CA PRO A 123 -17.22 10.71 2.11
C PRO A 123 -16.94 9.27 1.68
N VAL A 124 -17.98 8.57 1.20
CA VAL A 124 -17.87 7.19 0.74
C VAL A 124 -17.04 7.10 -0.52
N ARG A 125 -17.26 8.00 -1.49
CA ARG A 125 -16.49 8.04 -2.75
C ARG A 125 -15.02 8.30 -2.50
N VAL A 126 -14.69 9.30 -1.69
CA VAL A 126 -13.28 9.59 -1.39
C VAL A 126 -12.64 8.45 -0.60
N SER A 127 -13.35 7.87 0.37
CA SER A 127 -12.87 6.70 1.11
C SER A 127 -12.62 5.50 0.19
N GLY A 128 -13.44 5.29 -0.83
CA GLY A 128 -13.23 4.24 -1.83
C GLY A 128 -11.96 4.48 -2.65
N ILE A 129 -11.74 5.71 -3.12
CA ILE A 129 -10.52 6.10 -3.86
C ILE A 129 -9.28 5.90 -2.99
N THR A 130 -9.29 6.36 -1.74
CA THR A 130 -8.14 6.23 -0.85
C THR A 130 -7.90 4.79 -0.42
N ALA A 131 -8.95 4.01 -0.15
CA ALA A 131 -8.82 2.59 0.16
C ALA A 131 -8.23 1.79 -1.00
N ARG A 132 -8.64 2.07 -2.24
CA ARG A 132 -8.05 1.43 -3.43
C ARG A 132 -6.56 1.73 -3.55
N LEU A 133 -6.18 2.99 -3.39
CA LEU A 133 -4.78 3.39 -3.45
C LEU A 133 -3.95 2.73 -2.32
N SER A 134 -4.50 2.62 -1.11
CA SER A 134 -3.89 1.87 -0.01
C SER A 134 -3.81 0.36 -0.29
N LEU A 135 -4.78 -0.24 -0.97
CA LEU A 135 -4.77 -1.67 -1.30
C LEU A 135 -3.77 -1.99 -2.39
N HIS A 136 -3.71 -1.16 -3.44
CA HIS A 136 -2.57 -1.13 -4.35
C HIS A 136 -1.33 -1.07 -3.48
N GLY A 137 -1.21 0.03 -2.69
CA GLY A 137 -0.24 0.43 -1.65
C GLY A 137 0.25 -0.64 -0.69
N ALA A 138 -0.56 -1.64 -0.40
CA ALA A 138 -0.12 -2.78 0.39
C ALA A 138 0.48 -3.81 -0.56
N TRP A 139 -0.29 -4.25 -1.56
CA TRP A 139 0.06 -5.36 -2.43
C TRP A 139 1.48 -5.29 -3.01
N LEU A 140 1.93 -4.15 -3.58
CA LEU A 140 3.30 -4.04 -4.10
C LEU A 140 4.38 -4.04 -3.01
N GLU A 141 4.15 -3.40 -1.86
CA GLU A 141 5.11 -3.45 -0.73
C GLU A 141 5.35 -4.91 -0.35
N TYR A 142 4.29 -5.68 -0.20
CA TYR A 142 4.37 -7.11 0.09
C TYR A 142 5.07 -7.90 -1.04
N GLN A 143 4.72 -7.65 -2.31
CA GLN A 143 5.38 -8.31 -3.44
C GLN A 143 6.89 -8.03 -3.48
N VAL A 144 7.30 -6.79 -3.16
CA VAL A 144 8.71 -6.42 -3.02
C VAL A 144 9.33 -7.19 -1.86
N MET A 145 8.73 -7.18 -0.67
CA MET A 145 9.26 -7.88 0.51
C MET A 145 9.46 -9.39 0.26
N GLN A 146 8.56 -10.03 -0.49
CA GLN A 146 8.70 -11.44 -0.91
C GLN A 146 9.95 -11.68 -1.75
N ARG A 147 10.33 -10.73 -2.63
CA ARG A 147 11.59 -10.82 -3.42
C ARG A 147 12.84 -10.78 -2.54
N TYR A 148 12.74 -10.19 -1.36
CA TYR A 148 13.81 -10.10 -0.38
C TYR A 148 13.69 -11.15 0.74
N LEU A 149 12.76 -12.11 0.62
CA LEU A 149 12.46 -13.12 1.64
C LEU A 149 12.12 -12.52 3.02
N VAL A 150 11.68 -11.26 3.05
CA VAL A 150 11.29 -10.56 4.26
C VAL A 150 9.88 -11.00 4.61
N HIS A 151 9.74 -11.72 5.73
CA HIS A 151 8.45 -12.20 6.21
C HIS A 151 7.64 -11.04 6.76
N ASN A 152 6.54 -10.68 6.09
CA ASN A 152 5.63 -9.67 6.59
C ASN A 152 4.57 -10.32 7.51
N ARG A 153 4.40 -9.77 8.71
CA ARG A 153 3.57 -10.35 9.79
C ARG A 153 2.10 -9.94 9.71
N THR A 154 1.74 -8.97 8.84
CA THR A 154 0.51 -8.19 9.04
C THR A 154 -0.62 -8.49 8.05
N PHE A 155 -0.37 -8.91 6.81
CA PHE A 155 -1.41 -9.33 5.85
C PHE A 155 -0.87 -10.34 4.80
N PRO A 156 -0.67 -11.63 5.15
CA PRO A 156 0.01 -12.59 4.28
C PRO A 156 -0.79 -12.96 3.01
N ASP A 157 -2.11 -12.94 3.06
CA ASP A 157 -2.93 -13.54 2.00
C ASP A 157 -3.04 -12.66 0.74
N ILE A 158 -3.14 -11.34 0.90
CA ILE A 158 -3.20 -10.41 -0.25
C ILE A 158 -1.91 -10.45 -1.08
N ALA A 159 -0.78 -10.77 -0.44
CA ALA A 159 0.54 -10.88 -1.06
C ALA A 159 0.67 -12.10 -1.98
N THR A 160 -0.20 -13.11 -1.85
CA THR A 160 -0.15 -14.31 -2.69
C THR A 160 -0.87 -14.14 -4.02
N VAL A 161 -1.67 -13.08 -4.17
CA VAL A 161 -2.48 -12.82 -5.36
C VAL A 161 -1.56 -12.37 -6.51
N PRO A 162 -1.52 -13.10 -7.64
CA PRO A 162 -0.78 -12.69 -8.83
C PRO A 162 -1.30 -11.34 -9.36
N ALA A 163 -0.44 -10.51 -9.98
CA ALA A 163 -0.86 -9.15 -10.30
C ALA A 163 -2.06 -9.08 -11.26
N ASN A 164 -2.19 -10.00 -12.22
CA ASN A 164 -3.32 -10.01 -13.13
C ASN A 164 -4.66 -10.22 -12.40
N GLU A 165 -4.68 -11.14 -11.43
CA GLU A 165 -5.85 -11.39 -10.59
C GLU A 165 -6.10 -10.21 -9.65
N PHE A 166 -5.05 -9.66 -9.06
CA PHE A 166 -5.15 -8.46 -8.23
C PHE A 166 -5.76 -7.30 -9.00
N TYR A 167 -5.24 -6.97 -10.20
CA TYR A 167 -5.79 -5.91 -11.04
C TYR A 167 -7.22 -6.19 -11.50
N ALA A 168 -7.58 -7.45 -11.75
CA ALA A 168 -8.95 -7.81 -12.10
C ALA A 168 -9.91 -7.58 -10.91
N ILE A 169 -9.50 -7.93 -9.69
CA ILE A 169 -10.26 -7.66 -8.46
C ILE A 169 -10.39 -6.15 -8.24
N MET A 170 -9.27 -5.40 -8.33
CA MET A 170 -9.27 -3.96 -8.14
C MET A 170 -10.13 -3.23 -9.17
N ALA A 171 -10.18 -3.70 -10.42
CA ALA A 171 -11.06 -3.14 -11.45
C ALA A 171 -12.56 -3.34 -11.15
N ASN A 172 -12.91 -4.37 -10.37
CA ASN A 172 -14.29 -4.64 -9.95
C ASN A 172 -14.68 -3.91 -8.65
N LEU A 173 -13.72 -3.28 -7.96
CA LEU A 173 -13.97 -2.39 -6.82
C LEU A 173 -14.26 -0.97 -7.37
N THR A 174 -15.50 -0.74 -7.80
CA THR A 174 -16.02 0.57 -8.24
C THR A 174 -17.07 1.10 -7.28
#